data_AF-A0A7S3UQU3-F1
#
_entry.id   AF-A0A7S3UQU3-F1
#
_cell.length_a   1.000
_cell.length_b   1.000
_cell.length_c   1.000
_cell.angle_alpha   90.00
_cell.angle_beta   90.00
_cell.angle_gamma   90.00
#
_symmetry.space_group_name_H-M   'P 1'
#
loop_
_entity.id
_entity.type
_entity.pdbx_description
1 polymer ?
#
loop_
_entity_poly.entity_id
_entity_poly.type
_entity_poly.pdbx_seq_one_letter_code
_entity_poly.pdbx_strand_id
1 'polypeptide(L)'
;MFPLLRPGGRVVNLGSMAGYLTRWSQELRDEIMASSLTIEGLEAMMSRFVADCEAGNPQSKGWPGTTYGVSKAAVHALTRIHAKALEPSKVSVNACCPGWCKSDMAGFEKPPKTAEQGADTPLWLALGIDGAPTGRFFTERREASFTGAN
;
A
#
# COMPACT_ATOMS: atom_id res chain seq x y z
N MET A 1 -15.27 0.03 -10.24
CA MET A 1 -15.35 -1.03 -9.21
C MET A 1 -16.30 -0.73 -8.04
N PHE A 2 -16.86 0.48 -7.85
CA PHE A 2 -17.47 0.85 -6.54
C PHE A 2 -18.99 1.17 -6.47
N PRO A 3 -19.89 0.65 -7.33
CA PRO A 3 -21.33 0.93 -7.16
C PRO A 3 -21.97 0.25 -5.93
N LEU A 4 -21.24 -0.63 -5.22
CA LEU A 4 -21.76 -1.40 -4.07
C LEU A 4 -21.43 -0.80 -2.70
N LEU A 5 -20.46 0.12 -2.63
CA LEU A 5 -20.05 0.69 -1.34
C LEU A 5 -21.04 1.77 -0.91
N ARG A 6 -21.61 1.59 0.29
CA ARG A 6 -22.54 2.55 0.89
C ARG A 6 -21.78 3.72 1.52
N PRO A 7 -22.41 4.90 1.66
CA PRO A 7 -21.85 5.99 2.46
C PRO A 7 -21.46 5.51 3.85
N GLY A 8 -20.26 5.90 4.32
CA GLY A 8 -19.66 5.41 5.56
C GLY A 8 -18.95 4.06 5.45
N GLY A 9 -18.97 3.42 4.28
CA GLY A 9 -18.23 2.19 4.00
C GLY A 9 -16.71 2.39 4.12
N ARG A 10 -15.99 1.29 4.37
CA ARG A 10 -14.54 1.31 4.58
C ARG A 10 -13.85 0.28 3.70
N VAL A 11 -12.79 0.69 3.03
CA VAL A 11 -11.90 -0.18 2.25
C VAL A 11 -10.55 -0.21 2.94
N VAL A 12 -10.09 -1.40 3.26
CA VAL A 12 -8.80 -1.62 3.91
C VAL A 12 -7.92 -2.48 3.00
N ASN A 13 -6.89 -1.86 2.44
CA ASN A 13 -5.92 -2.54 1.60
C ASN A 13 -4.76 -3.06 2.46
N LEU A 14 -4.43 -4.36 2.32
CA LEU A 14 -3.24 -4.91 2.96
C LEU A 14 -1.98 -4.54 2.17
N GLY A 15 -1.39 -3.42 2.57
CA GLY A 15 -0.06 -2.98 2.15
C GLY A 15 1.06 -3.74 2.86
N SER A 16 2.24 -3.13 2.94
CA SER A 16 3.37 -3.63 3.73
C SER A 16 4.37 -2.52 3.99
N MET A 17 5.11 -2.57 5.08
CA MET A 17 6.30 -1.72 5.25
C MET A 17 7.38 -2.01 4.20
N ALA A 18 7.35 -3.19 3.56
CA ALA A 18 8.23 -3.47 2.41
C ALA A 18 7.93 -2.56 1.19
N GLY A 19 6.77 -1.90 1.15
CA GLY A 19 6.41 -0.91 0.13
C GLY A 19 7.03 0.48 0.33
N TYR A 20 7.84 0.68 1.38
CA TYR A 20 8.54 1.95 1.56
C TYR A 20 9.48 2.27 0.40
N LEU A 21 9.57 3.57 0.11
CA LEU A 21 10.28 4.06 -1.07
C LEU A 21 11.76 4.39 -0.78
N THR A 22 12.27 4.06 0.40
CA THR A 22 13.64 4.43 0.85
C THR A 22 14.76 3.92 -0.06
N ARG A 23 14.50 2.90 -0.89
CA ARG A 23 15.46 2.29 -1.81
C ARG A 23 15.21 2.58 -3.29
N TRP A 24 14.27 3.48 -3.58
CA TRP A 24 13.90 3.87 -4.94
C TRP A 24 14.71 5.10 -5.37
N SER A 25 14.89 5.29 -6.67
CA SER A 25 15.42 6.55 -7.19
C SER A 25 14.51 7.74 -6.87
N GLN A 26 15.01 8.97 -6.98
CA GLN A 26 14.19 10.14 -6.71
C GLN A 26 13.08 10.28 -7.75
N GLU A 27 13.38 10.01 -9.02
CA GLU A 27 12.45 10.15 -10.14
C GLU A 27 11.24 9.23 -9.99
N LEU A 28 11.47 7.94 -9.67
CA LEU A 28 10.37 6.99 -9.46
C LEU A 28 9.59 7.30 -8.17
N ARG A 29 10.24 7.85 -7.14
CA ARG A 29 9.57 8.33 -5.92
C ARG A 29 8.61 9.47 -6.24
N ASP A 30 9.07 10.44 -7.00
CA ASP A 30 8.27 11.60 -7.37
C ASP A 30 7.09 11.19 -8.26
N GLU A 31 7.31 10.27 -9.21
CA GLU A 31 6.26 9.72 -10.07
C GLU A 31 5.17 9.00 -9.25
N ILE A 32 5.55 8.03 -8.40
CA ILE A 32 4.57 7.24 -7.63
C ILE A 32 3.88 8.07 -6.53
N MET A 33 4.53 9.13 -6.05
CA MET A 33 3.98 10.03 -5.04
C MET A 33 3.21 11.22 -5.62
N ALA A 34 3.20 11.41 -6.95
CA ALA A 34 2.50 12.52 -7.59
C ALA A 34 1.00 12.54 -7.19
N SER A 35 0.49 13.72 -6.85
CA SER A 35 -0.94 13.92 -6.53
C SER A 35 -1.85 13.85 -7.76
N SER A 36 -1.24 13.93 -8.94
CA SER A 36 -1.85 13.78 -10.26
C SER A 36 -1.83 12.34 -10.80
N LEU A 37 -1.20 11.39 -10.09
CA LEU A 37 -1.14 10.00 -10.54
C LEU A 37 -2.55 9.41 -10.70
N THR A 38 -2.82 8.81 -11.86
CA THR A 38 -4.10 8.15 -12.18
C THR A 38 -3.96 6.63 -12.09
N ILE A 39 -5.07 5.90 -12.20
CA ILE A 39 -5.04 4.43 -12.26
C ILE A 39 -4.24 3.97 -13.46
N GLU A 40 -4.51 4.55 -14.63
CA GLU A 40 -3.83 4.24 -15.89
C GLU A 40 -2.33 4.57 -15.82
N GLY A 41 -1.97 5.68 -15.16
CA GLY A 41 -0.58 6.05 -14.91
C GLY A 41 0.14 5.03 -14.01
N LEU A 42 -0.52 4.57 -12.94
CA LEU A 42 0.02 3.54 -12.06
C LEU A 42 0.15 2.18 -12.78
N GLU A 43 -0.84 1.80 -13.60
CA GLU A 43 -0.80 0.59 -14.42
C GLU A 43 0.36 0.63 -15.43
N ALA A 44 0.56 1.77 -16.09
CA ALA A 44 1.69 1.97 -17.01
C ALA A 44 3.04 1.88 -16.27
N MET A 45 3.14 2.49 -15.09
CA MET A 45 4.32 2.41 -14.23
C MET A 45 4.64 0.96 -13.83
N MET A 46 3.62 0.17 -13.44
CA MET A 46 3.81 -1.24 -13.07
C MET A 46 4.14 -2.12 -14.26
N SER A 47 3.54 -1.86 -15.42
CA SER A 47 3.89 -2.57 -16.66
C SER A 47 5.34 -2.31 -17.07
N ARG A 48 5.81 -1.06 -16.90
CA ARG A 48 7.22 -0.69 -17.13
C ARG A 48 8.16 -1.43 -16.18
N PHE A 49 7.82 -1.54 -14.89
CA PHE A 49 8.58 -2.34 -13.93
C PHE A 49 8.73 -3.81 -14.37
N VAL A 50 7.64 -4.44 -14.80
CA VAL A 50 7.66 -5.83 -15.29
C VAL A 50 8.58 -5.98 -16.49
N ALA A 51 8.47 -5.09 -17.48
CA ALA A 51 9.34 -5.12 -18.65
C ALA A 51 10.83 -4.92 -18.30
N ASP A 52 11.15 -4.01 -17.38
CA ASP A 52 12.53 -3.80 -16.91
C ASP A 52 13.08 -5.02 -16.14
N CYS A 53 12.22 -5.73 -15.40
CA CYS A 53 12.58 -7.01 -14.77
C CYS A 53 12.87 -8.10 -15.82
N GLU A 54 12.05 -8.23 -16.86
CA GLU A 54 12.25 -9.20 -17.94
C GLU A 54 13.53 -8.92 -18.75
N ALA A 55 13.88 -7.63 -18.90
CA ALA A 55 15.13 -7.20 -19.51
C ALA A 55 16.37 -7.39 -18.59
N GLY A 56 16.19 -7.83 -17.34
CA GLY A 56 17.26 -8.13 -16.40
C GLY A 56 18.00 -6.91 -15.84
N ASN A 57 17.42 -5.71 -15.94
CA ASN A 57 18.09 -4.46 -15.57
C ASN A 57 17.28 -3.47 -14.69
N PRO A 58 16.33 -3.89 -13.83
CA PRO A 58 15.44 -2.94 -13.16
C PRO A 58 16.20 -1.98 -12.21
N GLN A 59 17.27 -2.42 -11.55
CA GLN A 59 18.03 -1.57 -10.63
C GLN A 59 18.81 -0.45 -11.36
N SER A 60 19.28 -0.69 -12.59
CA SER A 60 19.93 0.37 -13.37
C SER A 60 18.94 1.44 -13.86
N LYS A 61 17.64 1.11 -13.85
CA LYS A 61 16.52 2.02 -14.11
C LYS A 61 15.99 2.71 -12.83
N GLY A 62 16.63 2.48 -11.69
CA GLY A 62 16.27 3.12 -10.42
C GLY A 62 15.27 2.35 -9.55
N TRP A 63 14.77 1.19 -10.01
CA TRP A 63 13.88 0.34 -9.21
C TRP A 63 14.62 -0.27 -8.01
N PRO A 64 13.93 -0.52 -6.88
CA PRO A 64 14.54 -1.19 -5.75
C PRO A 64 14.81 -2.68 -6.06
N GLY A 65 15.71 -3.30 -5.31
CA GLY A 65 16.00 -4.74 -5.43
C GLY A 65 14.92 -5.69 -4.90
N THR A 66 13.64 -5.31 -4.91
CA THR A 66 12.53 -6.13 -4.39
C THR A 66 11.28 -6.01 -5.26
N THR A 67 10.83 -7.12 -5.82
CA THR A 67 9.57 -7.17 -6.60
C THR A 67 8.34 -7.07 -5.72
N TYR A 68 8.35 -7.75 -4.57
CA TYR A 68 7.29 -7.66 -3.57
C TYR A 68 7.16 -6.24 -2.99
N GLY A 69 8.27 -5.55 -2.73
CA GLY A 69 8.23 -4.16 -2.28
C GLY A 69 7.59 -3.25 -3.32
N VAL A 70 7.93 -3.41 -4.61
CA VAL A 70 7.30 -2.65 -5.69
C VAL A 70 5.80 -2.88 -5.77
N SER A 71 5.34 -4.14 -5.69
CA SER A 71 3.90 -4.40 -5.70
C SER A 71 3.16 -3.80 -4.50
N LYS A 72 3.79 -3.76 -3.32
CA LYS A 72 3.20 -3.12 -2.14
C LYS A 72 3.23 -1.59 -2.18
N ALA A 73 4.24 -0.99 -2.80
CA ALA A 73 4.25 0.44 -3.12
C ALA A 73 3.12 0.80 -4.11
N ALA A 74 2.82 -0.07 -5.07
CA ALA A 74 1.68 0.13 -5.98
C ALA A 74 0.34 0.07 -5.23
N VAL A 75 0.17 -0.84 -4.26
CA VAL A 75 -1.02 -0.88 -3.39
C VAL A 75 -1.16 0.42 -2.59
N HIS A 76 -0.04 0.99 -2.12
CA HIS A 76 -0.02 2.28 -1.44
C HIS A 76 -0.47 3.42 -2.35
N ALA A 77 0.05 3.50 -3.58
CA ALA A 77 -0.37 4.48 -4.58
C ALA A 77 -1.86 4.34 -4.93
N LEU A 78 -2.32 3.12 -5.20
CA LEU A 78 -3.72 2.81 -5.50
C LEU A 78 -4.66 3.23 -4.37
N THR A 79 -4.23 3.04 -3.12
CA THR A 79 -4.97 3.50 -1.93
C THR A 79 -5.20 5.01 -1.97
N ARG A 80 -4.16 5.79 -2.29
CA ARG A 80 -4.26 7.26 -2.38
C ARG A 80 -5.18 7.69 -3.53
N ILE A 81 -5.07 7.02 -4.69
CA ILE A 81 -5.91 7.31 -5.86
C ILE A 81 -7.38 7.05 -5.54
N HIS A 82 -7.70 5.87 -4.99
CA HIS A 82 -9.07 5.51 -4.63
C HIS A 82 -9.63 6.37 -3.50
N ALA A 83 -8.81 6.75 -2.51
CA ALA A 83 -9.24 7.65 -1.45
C ALA A 83 -9.76 8.98 -1.98
N LYS A 84 -9.04 9.58 -2.95
CA LYS A 84 -9.47 10.81 -3.63
C LYS A 84 -10.75 10.60 -4.45
N ALA A 85 -10.83 9.49 -5.18
CA ALA A 85 -11.97 9.19 -6.04
C ALA A 85 -13.27 8.92 -5.25
N LEU A 86 -13.16 8.39 -4.02
CA LEU A 86 -14.30 7.95 -3.21
C LEU A 86 -14.67 8.93 -2.09
N GLU A 87 -13.94 10.02 -1.93
CA GLU A 87 -14.25 11.10 -0.98
C GLU A 87 -15.72 11.61 -1.11
N PRO A 88 -16.25 11.90 -2.32
CA PRO A 88 -17.63 12.38 -2.46
C PRO A 88 -18.68 11.37 -1.97
N SER A 89 -18.36 10.08 -2.02
CA SER A 89 -19.24 8.98 -1.58
C SER A 89 -19.13 8.69 -0.09
N LYS A 90 -18.33 9.46 0.66
CA LYS A 90 -18.07 9.27 2.10
C LYS A 90 -17.56 7.86 2.43
N VAL A 91 -16.76 7.28 1.54
CA VAL A 91 -16.10 5.99 1.76
C VAL A 91 -14.63 6.23 2.09
N SER A 92 -14.15 5.63 3.18
CA SER A 92 -12.72 5.71 3.53
C SER A 92 -11.93 4.60 2.86
N VAL A 93 -10.74 4.92 2.37
CA VAL A 93 -9.81 3.95 1.77
C VAL A 93 -8.46 4.12 2.42
N ASN A 94 -7.97 3.10 3.13
CA ASN A 94 -6.65 3.15 3.76
C ASN A 94 -5.86 1.89 3.47
N ALA A 95 -4.54 2.00 3.62
CA ALA A 95 -3.66 0.86 3.61
C ALA A 95 -3.14 0.60 5.03
N CYS A 96 -2.78 -0.65 5.31
CA CYS A 96 -2.05 -0.97 6.54
C CYS A 96 -1.06 -2.10 6.35
N CYS A 97 -0.09 -2.19 7.25
CA CYS A 97 0.76 -3.36 7.39
C CYS A 97 0.31 -4.18 8.61
N PRO A 98 0.05 -5.50 8.44
CA PRO A 98 -0.28 -6.37 9.57
C PRO A 98 0.94 -6.68 10.46
N GLY A 99 2.16 -6.33 10.01
CA GLY A 99 3.42 -6.77 10.59
C GLY A 99 3.85 -8.13 10.07
N TRP A 100 4.94 -8.68 10.63
CA TRP A 100 5.48 -9.98 10.22
C TRP A 100 4.79 -11.11 10.98
N CYS A 101 3.83 -11.75 10.31
CA CYS A 101 2.91 -12.72 10.92
C CYS A 101 3.20 -14.15 10.48
N LYS A 102 3.01 -15.11 11.39
CA LYS A 102 3.11 -16.55 11.13
C LYS A 102 2.05 -16.97 10.12
N SER A 103 2.49 -17.39 8.93
CA SER A 103 1.64 -17.75 7.80
C SER A 103 2.45 -18.50 6.74
N ASP A 104 1.79 -19.14 5.78
CA ASP A 104 2.48 -19.82 4.67
C ASP A 104 3.41 -18.89 3.88
N MET A 105 3.04 -17.61 3.74
CA MET A 105 3.85 -16.61 3.02
C MET A 105 5.15 -16.26 3.76
N ALA A 106 5.15 -16.31 5.09
CA ALA A 106 6.24 -15.79 5.93
C ALA A 106 6.97 -16.88 6.75
N GLY A 107 6.48 -18.11 6.71
CA GLY A 107 6.84 -19.20 7.60
C GLY A 107 6.17 -19.10 8.97
N PHE A 108 6.33 -20.14 9.80
CA PHE A 108 5.70 -20.22 11.12
C PHE A 108 6.69 -20.12 12.29
N GLU A 109 8.00 -20.25 12.02
CA GLU A 109 9.05 -20.25 13.06
C GLU A 109 9.54 -18.85 13.40
N LYS A 110 9.97 -18.08 12.40
CA LYS A 110 10.62 -16.77 12.60
C LYS A 110 9.66 -15.60 12.85
N PRO A 111 8.49 -15.49 12.20
CA PRO A 111 7.65 -14.31 12.37
C PRO A 111 7.18 -14.16 13.83
N PRO A 112 7.30 -12.96 14.41
CA PRO A 112 6.99 -12.75 15.82
C PRO A 112 5.49 -12.69 16.12
N LYS A 113 4.66 -12.31 15.13
CA LYS A 113 3.21 -12.12 15.34
C LYS A 113 2.43 -13.37 14.94
N THR A 114 1.37 -13.70 15.67
CA THR A 114 0.35 -14.65 15.20
C THR A 114 -0.54 -14.02 14.12
N ALA A 115 -1.38 -14.83 13.47
CA ALA A 115 -2.36 -14.33 12.51
C ALA A 115 -3.37 -13.37 13.17
N GLU A 116 -3.81 -13.68 14.40
CA GLU A 116 -4.72 -12.85 15.19
C GLU A 116 -4.09 -11.50 15.52
N GLN A 117 -2.82 -11.48 15.94
CA GLN A 117 -2.08 -10.25 16.18
C GLN A 117 -1.87 -9.43 14.90
N GLY A 118 -1.77 -10.08 13.74
CA GLY A 118 -1.71 -9.44 12.43
C GLY A 118 -3.02 -8.80 11.99
N ALA A 119 -4.15 -9.40 12.36
CA ALA A 119 -5.50 -8.94 12.02
C ALA A 119 -5.91 -7.66 12.79
N ASP A 120 -5.21 -7.32 13.87
CA ASP A 120 -5.53 -6.21 14.76
C ASP A 120 -5.71 -4.85 14.06
N THR A 121 -4.70 -4.40 13.29
CA THR A 121 -4.74 -3.11 12.60
C THR A 121 -5.77 -3.07 11.45
N PRO A 122 -5.84 -4.08 10.55
CA PRO A 122 -6.87 -4.13 9.53
C PRO A 122 -8.30 -4.09 10.11
N LEU A 123 -8.55 -4.86 11.19
CA LEU A 123 -9.86 -4.91 11.84
C LEU A 123 -10.21 -3.57 12.50
N TRP A 124 -9.24 -2.94 13.16
CA TRP A 124 -9.41 -1.61 13.74
C TRP A 124 -9.77 -0.56 12.68
N LEU A 125 -9.13 -0.56 11.51
CA LEU A 125 -9.51 0.33 10.40
C LEU A 125 -10.94 0.03 9.90
N ALA A 126 -11.28 -1.25 9.77
CA ALA A 126 -12.58 -1.68 9.26
C ALA A 126 -13.75 -1.35 10.20
N LEU A 127 -13.56 -1.44 11.52
CA LEU A 127 -14.66 -1.37 12.48
C LEU A 127 -14.51 -0.29 13.57
N GLY A 128 -13.28 0.06 13.96
CA GLY A 128 -12.99 0.72 15.24
C GLY A 128 -12.80 2.24 15.22
N ILE A 129 -12.88 2.92 14.07
CA ILE A 129 -12.63 4.38 13.99
C ILE A 129 -13.88 5.12 13.51
N ASP A 130 -14.50 5.89 14.39
CA ASP A 130 -15.51 6.88 13.99
C ASP A 130 -14.83 8.05 13.27
N GLY A 131 -15.36 8.42 12.10
CA GLY A 131 -14.73 9.45 11.26
C GLY A 131 -13.37 9.02 10.67
N ALA A 132 -13.26 7.76 10.25
CA ALA A 132 -12.01 7.17 9.77
C ALA A 132 -11.28 8.07 8.74
N PRO A 133 -9.96 8.27 8.88
CA PRO A 133 -9.17 8.99 7.89
C PRO A 133 -9.26 8.29 6.54
N THR A 134 -8.86 8.95 5.46
CA THR A 134 -8.82 8.36 4.12
C THR A 134 -7.50 8.69 3.43
N GLY A 135 -7.02 7.77 2.61
CA GLY A 135 -5.75 7.91 1.89
C GLY A 135 -4.53 7.88 2.80
N ARG A 136 -4.60 7.15 3.92
CA ARG A 136 -3.50 7.02 4.90
C ARG A 136 -2.95 5.59 4.96
N PHE A 137 -1.76 5.46 5.55
CA PHE A 137 -1.11 4.18 5.83
C PHE A 137 -0.95 3.98 7.33
N PHE A 138 -1.18 2.76 7.81
CA PHE A 138 -1.10 2.45 9.24
C PHE A 138 -0.24 1.23 9.56
N THR A 139 0.45 1.29 10.70
CA THR A 139 1.12 0.15 11.33
C THR A 139 0.83 0.19 12.83
N GLU A 140 0.50 -0.95 13.45
CA GLU A 140 0.20 -1.03 14.89
C GLU A 140 -0.81 0.04 15.37
N ARG A 141 -1.90 0.23 14.60
CA ARG A 141 -2.93 1.26 14.81
C ARG A 141 -2.43 2.72 14.85
N ARG A 142 -1.24 3.00 14.31
CA ARG A 142 -0.66 4.35 14.21
C ARG A 142 -0.45 4.72 12.76
N GLU A 143 -0.72 5.98 12.43
CA GLU A 143 -0.43 6.50 11.09
C GLU A 143 1.08 6.45 10.85
N ALA A 144 1.45 6.00 9.66
CA ALA A 144 2.82 5.90 9.20
C ALA A 144 2.94 6.53 7.81
N SER A 145 4.14 6.97 7.46
CA SER A 145 4.41 7.49 6.12
C SER A 145 4.39 6.37 5.07
N PHE A 146 3.84 6.66 3.89
CA PHE A 146 3.97 5.78 2.73
C PHE A 146 5.42 5.64 2.24
N THR A 147 6.24 6.67 2.46
CA THR A 147 7.62 6.69 1.94
C THR A 147 8.60 5.97 2.87
N GLY A 148 8.23 5.77 4.14
CA GLY A 148 9.13 5.26 5.19
C GLY A 148 10.07 6.33 5.77
N ALA A 149 9.93 7.60 5.38
CA ALA A 149 10.57 8.72 6.07
C ALA A 149 9.75 9.12 7.31
N ASN A 150 10.46 9.46 8.40
CA ASN A 150 9.86 10.00 9.63
C ASN A 150 9.33 11.41 9.43
#